data_AF-A0A842Q432-F1
#
_entry.id   AF-A0A842Q432-F1
#
_cell.length_a   1.000
_cell.length_b   1.000
_cell.length_c   1.000
_cell.angle_alpha   90.00
_cell.angle_beta   90.00
_cell.angle_gamma   90.00
#
_symmetry.space_group_name_H-M   'P 1'
#
loop_
_entity.id
_entity.type
_entity.pdbx_description
1 polymer ?
#
loop_
_entity_poly.entity_id
_entity_poly.type
_entity_poly.pdbx_seq_one_letter_code
_entity_poly.pdbx_strand_id
1 'polypeptide(L)'
;MAPYRSAYSRSLHWLASFVPKPGQSLTAPYWGKIASIGGSAIAPSGSAKVQVPAGTFDTTVISWHKGVDNNIWINPNIPYPVKAETFADVTTGNPPIQYIFELQAVGQGQPPLPESQVVIPKPPITHQTAAGTYFIRLLWNAPINVGIAEEFSVLFMDNSQNILNQVSYSFQVTSSNDTIIADLKNQKAPDGTGIQTVKFPKAGPYTIEVNVEAVAGRPLGIFIESVRFGVVVE
;
A
#
# COMPACT_ATOMS: atom_id res chain seq x y z
N MET A 1 -8.36 -2.30 36.57
CA MET A 1 -9.04 -1.57 35.46
C MET A 1 -8.68 -0.08 35.38
N ALA A 2 -8.56 0.66 36.48
CA ALA A 2 -8.19 2.08 36.47
C ALA A 2 -6.93 2.48 35.65
N PRO A 3 -5.79 1.74 35.70
CA PRO A 3 -4.58 2.11 34.94
C PRO A 3 -4.75 1.96 33.42
N TYR A 4 -5.63 1.06 32.97
CA TYR A 4 -5.91 0.87 31.54
C TYR A 4 -6.87 1.93 30.99
N ARG A 5 -7.80 2.43 31.83
CA ARG A 5 -8.72 3.51 31.46
C ARG A 5 -7.99 4.83 31.23
N SER A 6 -6.99 5.15 32.06
CA SER A 6 -6.18 6.36 31.91
C SER A 6 -5.24 6.27 30.69
N ALA A 7 -4.63 5.10 30.45
CA ALA A 7 -3.84 4.87 29.23
C ALA A 7 -4.70 5.02 27.96
N TYR A 8 -5.86 4.37 27.91
CA TYR A 8 -6.78 4.47 26.77
C TYR A 8 -7.26 5.90 26.52
N SER A 9 -7.68 6.62 27.56
CA SER A 9 -8.10 8.02 27.45
C SER A 9 -6.97 8.94 26.98
N ARG A 10 -5.74 8.73 27.46
CA ARG A 10 -4.56 9.50 27.05
C ARG A 10 -4.17 9.20 25.59
N SER A 11 -4.24 7.95 25.16
CA SER A 11 -3.98 7.57 23.77
C SER A 11 -5.02 8.14 22.80
N LEU A 12 -6.32 8.09 23.15
CA LEU A 12 -7.36 8.71 22.33
C LEU A 12 -7.25 10.24 22.32
N HIS A 13 -6.89 10.87 23.43
CA HIS A 13 -6.66 12.31 23.47
C HIS A 13 -5.43 12.72 22.66
N TRP A 14 -4.37 11.91 22.69
CA TRP A 14 -3.19 12.08 21.83
C TRP A 14 -3.60 12.00 20.36
N LEU A 15 -4.23 10.89 19.94
CA LEU A 15 -4.73 10.73 18.58
C LEU A 15 -5.63 11.89 18.18
N ALA A 16 -6.63 12.26 18.99
CA ALA A 16 -7.56 13.35 18.72
C ALA A 16 -6.90 14.75 18.65
N SER A 17 -5.69 14.92 19.21
CA SER A 17 -4.90 16.14 19.02
C SER A 17 -4.31 16.23 17.61
N PHE A 18 -4.19 15.10 16.90
CA PHE A 18 -3.62 14.96 15.56
C PHE A 18 -4.61 14.40 14.50
N VAL A 19 -5.85 14.05 14.89
CA VAL A 19 -6.97 13.72 13.97
C VAL A 19 -7.31 14.98 13.16
N PRO A 20 -7.68 14.86 11.86
CA PRO A 20 -7.91 16.02 11.00
C PRO A 20 -9.20 16.75 11.41
N LYS A 21 -9.05 17.67 12.36
CA LYS A 21 -9.83 18.90 12.37
C LYS A 21 -9.33 19.78 11.22
N PRO A 22 -10.07 20.79 10.73
CA PRO A 22 -9.41 21.90 10.04
C PRO A 22 -8.18 22.29 10.88
N GLY A 23 -7.02 22.47 10.23
CA GLY A 23 -5.71 22.48 10.89
C GLY A 23 -5.64 23.31 12.18
N GLN A 24 -4.66 23.03 13.03
CA GLN A 24 -4.53 23.71 14.32
C GLN A 24 -4.38 25.23 14.13
N SER A 25 -4.91 26.02 15.08
CA SER A 25 -4.85 27.49 14.98
C SER A 25 -3.41 27.98 15.02
N LEU A 26 -3.03 28.87 14.10
CA LEU A 26 -1.71 29.53 14.09
C LEU A 26 -1.49 30.49 15.27
N THR A 27 -2.52 30.72 16.09
CA THR A 27 -2.45 31.48 17.34
C THR A 27 -2.57 30.60 18.58
N ALA A 28 -2.67 29.27 18.41
CA ALA A 28 -2.76 28.37 19.54
C ALA A 28 -1.44 28.40 20.35
N PRO A 29 -1.51 28.31 21.70
CA PRO A 29 -0.32 28.27 22.53
C PRO A 29 0.53 27.01 22.30
N TYR A 30 -0.08 25.93 21.79
CA TYR A 30 0.60 24.69 21.42
C TYR A 30 -0.27 23.90 20.43
N TRP A 31 0.38 23.24 19.47
CA TRP A 31 -0.22 22.27 18.55
C TRP A 31 -0.17 20.84 19.08
N GLY A 32 0.67 20.58 20.08
CA GLY A 32 0.72 19.31 20.79
C GLY A 32 1.81 19.30 21.87
N LYS A 33 1.41 19.06 23.13
CA LYS A 33 2.33 19.05 24.28
C LYS A 33 3.25 17.82 24.34
N ILE A 34 2.87 16.72 23.68
CA ILE A 34 3.55 15.41 23.79
C ILE A 34 3.96 14.82 22.43
N ALA A 35 3.91 15.59 21.34
CA ALA A 35 4.43 15.13 20.05
C ALA A 35 5.97 15.03 20.04
N SER A 36 6.65 15.86 20.85
CA SER A 36 8.10 15.86 21.02
C SER A 36 8.44 15.52 22.47
N ILE A 37 8.25 14.26 22.87
CA ILE A 37 8.54 13.82 24.24
C ILE A 37 10.03 14.04 24.53
N GLY A 38 10.35 14.83 25.55
CA GLY A 38 11.74 15.21 25.89
C GLY A 38 12.29 16.40 25.11
N GLY A 39 11.52 17.01 24.21
CA GLY A 39 11.85 18.26 23.53
C GLY A 39 10.92 19.41 23.94
N SER A 40 11.01 20.53 23.22
CA SER A 40 10.06 21.64 23.39
C SER A 40 8.68 21.27 22.84
N ALA A 41 7.64 21.96 23.30
CA ALA A 41 6.32 21.85 22.70
C ALA A 41 6.34 22.31 21.24
N ILE A 42 5.51 21.69 20.40
CA ILE A 42 5.28 22.16 19.02
C ILE A 42 4.32 23.34 19.09
N ALA A 43 4.76 24.52 18.65
CA ALA A 43 3.98 25.73 18.73
C ALA A 43 4.31 26.74 17.61
N PRO A 44 3.40 27.65 17.29
CA PRO A 44 3.72 28.86 16.56
C PRO A 44 4.82 29.66 17.28
N SER A 45 5.91 29.98 16.59
CA SER A 45 7.07 30.67 17.16
C SER A 45 7.30 32.07 16.61
N GLY A 46 6.58 32.48 15.56
CA GLY A 46 6.67 33.82 14.99
C GLY A 46 6.23 33.89 13.53
N SER A 47 6.39 35.06 12.92
CA SER A 47 6.12 35.28 11.49
C SER A 47 7.42 35.34 10.69
N ALA A 48 7.42 34.77 9.49
CA ALA A 48 8.54 34.82 8.57
C ALA A 48 8.06 35.04 7.13
N LYS A 49 8.81 35.82 6.36
CA LYS A 49 8.60 35.96 4.92
C LYS A 49 9.48 34.95 4.20
N VAL A 50 8.87 33.99 3.50
CA VAL A 50 9.58 32.86 2.89
C VAL A 50 9.49 32.95 1.37
N GLN A 51 10.63 32.83 0.70
CA GLN A 51 10.72 32.72 -0.75
C GLN A 51 10.94 31.25 -1.13
N VAL A 52 10.10 30.75 -2.02
CA VAL A 52 10.11 29.39 -2.60
C VAL A 52 9.84 29.49 -4.10
N PRO A 53 9.99 28.42 -4.90
CA PRO A 53 9.73 28.47 -6.34
C PRO A 53 8.31 28.93 -6.69
N ALA A 54 7.30 28.61 -5.86
CA ALA A 54 5.92 29.07 -6.05
C ALA A 54 5.70 30.59 -5.81
N GLY A 55 6.67 31.30 -5.25
CA GLY A 55 6.58 32.73 -4.95
C GLY A 55 7.07 33.10 -3.54
N THR A 56 6.63 34.27 -3.08
CA THR A 56 6.96 34.77 -1.73
C THR A 56 5.71 34.80 -0.87
N PHE A 57 5.80 34.24 0.34
CA PHE A 57 4.67 34.08 1.25
C PHE A 57 4.97 34.67 2.62
N ASP A 58 4.01 35.39 3.18
CA ASP A 58 3.98 35.73 4.60
C ASP A 58 3.47 34.50 5.37
N THR A 59 4.27 34.00 6.31
CA THR A 59 4.01 32.72 6.99
C THR A 59 4.09 32.87 8.50
N THR A 60 3.39 31.99 9.20
CA THR A 60 3.67 31.68 10.60
C THR A 60 4.59 30.46 10.64
N VAL A 61 5.66 30.55 11.41
CA VAL A 61 6.59 29.45 11.65
C VAL A 61 6.06 28.61 12.81
N ILE A 62 5.91 27.32 12.59
CA ILE A 62 5.68 26.33 13.63
C ILE A 62 7.03 25.69 13.93
N SER A 63 7.48 25.79 15.18
CA SER A 63 8.83 25.35 15.56
C SER A 63 8.82 24.47 16.79
N TRP A 64 9.78 23.57 16.86
CA TRP A 64 10.13 22.84 18.08
C TRP A 64 11.60 22.42 18.07
N HIS A 65 12.18 22.33 19.26
CA HIS A 65 13.54 21.88 19.47
C HIS A 65 13.54 20.46 20.03
N LYS A 66 14.28 19.56 19.37
CA LYS A 66 14.62 18.23 19.91
C LYS A 66 15.97 17.78 19.36
N GLY A 67 17.04 18.13 20.07
CA GLY A 67 18.42 17.95 19.61
C GLY A 67 18.80 18.94 18.51
N VAL A 68 17.91 19.14 17.53
CA VAL A 68 18.01 20.14 16.45
C VAL A 68 16.67 20.89 16.36
N ASP A 69 16.71 22.11 15.85
CA ASP A 69 15.51 22.90 15.58
C ASP A 69 14.77 22.37 14.36
N ASN A 70 13.46 22.28 14.48
CA ASN A 70 12.55 21.85 13.42
C ASN A 70 11.61 23.01 13.10
N ASN A 71 11.41 23.28 11.82
CA ASN A 71 10.61 24.42 11.36
C ASN A 71 9.66 24.00 10.24
N ILE A 72 8.40 24.44 10.35
CA ILE A 72 7.40 24.33 9.29
C ILE A 72 6.80 25.72 9.07
N TRP A 73 6.81 26.19 7.82
CA TRP A 73 6.29 27.50 7.46
C TRP A 73 4.91 27.38 6.84
N ILE A 74 3.93 28.04 7.45
CA ILE A 74 2.52 27.93 7.07
C ILE A 74 1.98 29.29 6.68
N ASN A 75 1.44 29.38 5.46
CA ASN A 75 0.65 30.54 5.05
C ASN A 75 -0.83 30.28 5.36
N PRO A 76 -1.56 31.17 6.05
CA PRO A 76 -2.95 30.94 6.44
C PRO A 76 -3.91 30.79 5.25
N ASN A 77 -3.53 31.23 4.06
CA ASN A 77 -4.36 31.20 2.86
C ASN A 77 -4.08 29.99 1.96
N ILE A 78 -3.21 29.06 2.39
CA ILE A 78 -2.83 27.87 1.62
C ILE A 78 -3.15 26.63 2.47
N PRO A 79 -3.75 25.58 1.88
CA PRO A 79 -4.15 24.37 2.62
C PRO A 79 -2.97 23.51 3.09
N TYR A 80 -1.76 23.75 2.58
CA TYR A 80 -0.54 22.99 2.90
C TYR A 80 0.61 23.94 3.29
N PRO A 81 1.59 23.48 4.09
CA PRO A 81 2.78 24.26 4.40
C PRO A 81 3.54 24.66 3.14
N VAL A 82 4.12 25.86 3.15
CA VAL A 82 4.89 26.36 2.00
C VAL A 82 6.32 25.85 1.98
N LYS A 83 6.86 25.49 3.15
CA LYS A 83 8.21 24.98 3.34
C LYS A 83 8.27 24.20 4.65
N ALA A 84 9.13 23.19 4.72
CA ALA A 84 9.50 22.57 5.99
C ALA A 84 10.95 22.09 5.96
N GLU A 85 11.54 22.07 7.14
CA GLU A 85 12.80 21.42 7.45
C GLU A 85 12.69 20.82 8.85
N THR A 86 12.56 19.49 8.92
CA THR A 86 12.36 18.76 10.15
C THR A 86 13.27 17.54 10.19
N PHE A 87 13.60 17.10 11.37
CA PHE A 87 14.53 16.03 11.67
C PHE A 87 13.84 14.90 12.42
N ALA A 88 14.29 13.67 12.18
CA ALA A 88 13.73 12.49 12.80
C ALA A 88 14.10 12.46 14.29
N ASP A 89 13.17 11.98 15.09
CA ASP A 89 13.40 11.77 16.50
C ASP A 89 14.36 10.57 16.71
N VAL A 90 15.59 10.85 17.14
CA VAL A 90 16.60 9.82 17.43
C VAL A 90 17.12 9.96 18.86
N THR A 91 17.45 8.83 19.48
CA THR A 91 17.96 8.75 20.86
C THR A 91 19.49 8.85 20.94
N THR A 92 20.20 8.74 19.82
CA THR A 92 21.66 8.83 19.72
C THR A 92 22.08 9.37 18.35
N GLY A 93 23.25 10.03 18.29
CA GLY A 93 23.80 10.58 17.05
C GLY A 93 23.12 11.86 16.57
N ASN A 94 23.42 12.26 15.34
CA ASN A 94 22.81 13.43 14.69
C ASN A 94 21.47 13.04 14.07
N PRO A 95 20.37 13.73 14.41
CA PRO A 95 19.08 13.51 13.77
C PRO A 95 19.15 13.66 12.23
N PRO A 96 18.78 12.64 11.44
CA PRO A 96 18.66 12.80 9.99
C PRO A 96 17.44 13.65 9.63
N ILE A 97 17.44 14.24 8.45
CA ILE A 97 16.27 14.95 7.91
C ILE A 97 15.10 13.97 7.79
N GLN A 98 13.96 14.32 8.39
CA GLN A 98 12.71 13.60 8.24
C GLN A 98 11.89 14.15 7.08
N TYR A 99 11.74 15.48 7.01
CA TYR A 99 11.06 16.17 5.92
C TYR A 99 11.82 17.42 5.53
N ILE A 100 12.09 17.55 4.23
CA ILE A 100 12.57 18.79 3.62
C ILE A 100 11.80 19.01 2.33
N PHE A 101 11.12 20.14 2.22
CA PHE A 101 10.37 20.48 1.01
C PHE A 101 10.14 21.98 0.89
N GLU A 102 9.93 22.42 -0.35
CA GLU A 102 9.52 23.76 -0.71
C GLU A 102 8.37 23.69 -1.72
N LEU A 103 7.39 24.57 -1.57
CA LEU A 103 6.23 24.66 -2.45
C LEU A 103 6.68 25.10 -3.86
N GLN A 104 6.44 24.23 -4.84
CA GLN A 104 6.90 24.42 -6.21
C GLN A 104 5.96 25.28 -7.05
N ALA A 105 4.65 25.08 -6.92
CA ALA A 105 3.62 25.82 -7.66
C ALA A 105 2.30 25.92 -6.87
N VAL A 106 1.49 26.93 -7.19
CA VAL A 106 0.11 27.10 -6.71
C VAL A 106 -0.86 27.22 -7.91
N GLY A 107 -2.14 26.96 -7.71
CA GLY A 107 -3.17 27.19 -8.74
C GLY A 107 -3.34 26.10 -9.80
N GLN A 108 -2.66 24.95 -9.66
CA GLN A 108 -2.78 23.81 -10.58
C GLN A 108 -4.03 22.93 -10.33
N GLY A 109 -4.87 23.30 -9.35
CA GLY A 109 -6.05 22.52 -8.96
C GLY A 109 -5.71 21.17 -8.32
N GLN A 110 -6.70 20.29 -8.22
CA GLN A 110 -6.48 18.88 -7.92
C GLN A 110 -5.63 18.31 -9.07
N PRO A 111 -4.47 17.68 -8.81
CA PRO A 111 -3.77 16.93 -9.84
C PRO A 111 -4.77 15.98 -10.50
N PRO A 112 -4.72 15.78 -11.83
CA PRO A 112 -5.55 14.77 -12.46
C PRO A 112 -5.35 13.46 -11.68
N LEU A 113 -6.45 12.74 -11.43
CA LEU A 113 -6.36 11.41 -10.82
C LEU A 113 -5.30 10.63 -11.61
N PRO A 114 -4.33 9.98 -10.93
CA PRO A 114 -3.36 9.18 -11.65
C PRO A 114 -4.13 8.21 -12.54
N GLU A 115 -3.90 8.30 -13.85
CA GLU A 115 -4.52 7.39 -14.79
C GLU A 115 -4.15 5.97 -14.35
N SER A 116 -5.15 5.14 -14.05
CA SER A 116 -4.91 3.73 -13.78
C SER A 116 -4.36 3.15 -15.06
N GLN A 117 -3.04 3.00 -15.13
CA GLN A 117 -2.41 2.27 -16.23
C GLN A 117 -2.85 0.82 -16.08
N VAL A 118 -3.80 0.40 -16.92
CA VAL A 118 -4.11 -1.02 -17.11
C VAL A 118 -2.91 -1.60 -17.85
N VAL A 119 -1.86 -1.93 -17.11
CA VAL A 119 -0.72 -2.66 -17.65
C VAL A 119 -1.24 -4.06 -17.95
N ILE A 120 -1.29 -4.41 -19.24
CA ILE A 120 -1.57 -5.79 -19.65
C ILE A 120 -0.44 -6.65 -19.05
N PRO A 121 -0.76 -7.53 -18.11
CA PRO A 121 0.27 -8.30 -17.43
C PRO A 121 0.88 -9.28 -18.44
N LYS A 122 2.21 -9.42 -18.41
CA LYS A 122 2.95 -10.31 -19.31
C LYS A 122 3.25 -11.63 -18.60
N PRO A 123 3.07 -12.78 -19.26
CA PRO A 123 3.52 -14.05 -18.70
C PRO A 123 5.05 -14.14 -18.69
N PRO A 124 5.65 -14.88 -17.74
CA PRO A 124 5.02 -15.50 -16.59
C PRO A 124 4.79 -14.51 -15.43
N ILE A 125 3.72 -14.69 -14.66
CA ILE A 125 3.51 -13.96 -13.39
C ILE A 125 3.79 -14.89 -12.23
N THR A 126 4.54 -14.44 -11.23
CA THR A 126 4.74 -15.19 -9.99
C THR A 126 4.24 -14.37 -8.81
N HIS A 127 3.44 -14.99 -7.95
CA HIS A 127 2.93 -14.39 -6.73
C HIS A 127 3.06 -15.36 -5.56
N GLN A 128 3.20 -14.81 -4.36
CA GLN A 128 3.22 -15.57 -3.12
C GLN A 128 1.78 -15.73 -2.59
N THR A 129 1.48 -16.87 -1.97
CA THR A 129 0.19 -17.09 -1.32
C THR A 129 0.01 -16.16 -0.12
N ALA A 130 -1.24 -15.92 0.27
CA ALA A 130 -1.57 -15.00 1.37
C ALA A 130 -0.89 -15.35 2.71
N ALA A 131 -0.65 -16.64 2.98
CA ALA A 131 0.04 -17.10 4.18
C ALA A 131 1.59 -17.03 4.07
N GLY A 132 2.12 -16.77 2.87
CA GLY A 132 3.56 -16.65 2.63
C GLY A 132 4.29 -17.98 2.43
N THR A 133 3.59 -19.11 2.44
CA THR A 133 4.22 -20.44 2.43
C THR A 133 4.69 -20.87 1.03
N TYR A 134 3.95 -20.47 -0.01
CA TYR A 134 4.15 -20.95 -1.37
C TYR A 134 4.26 -19.83 -2.38
N PHE A 135 5.03 -20.07 -3.44
CA PHE A 135 5.00 -19.28 -4.65
C PHE A 135 4.25 -20.04 -5.73
N ILE A 136 3.36 -19.33 -6.43
CA ILE A 136 2.61 -19.87 -7.57
C ILE A 136 2.99 -19.02 -8.78
N ARG A 137 3.42 -19.69 -9.85
CA ARG A 137 3.73 -19.06 -11.13
C ARG A 137 2.70 -19.48 -12.17
N LEU A 138 2.06 -18.48 -12.77
CA LEU A 138 1.12 -18.64 -13.86
C LEU A 138 1.81 -18.30 -15.19
N LEU A 139 1.71 -19.21 -16.16
CA LEU A 139 2.22 -19.04 -17.51
C LEU A 139 1.08 -19.27 -18.53
N TRP A 140 1.10 -18.52 -19.62
CA TRP A 140 0.19 -18.66 -20.76
C TRP A 140 0.85 -18.09 -22.02
N ASN A 141 0.22 -18.28 -23.18
CA ASN A 141 0.69 -17.69 -24.43
C ASN A 141 -0.02 -16.34 -24.65
N ALA A 142 0.74 -15.24 -24.65
CA ALA A 142 0.17 -13.92 -24.91
C ALA A 142 0.10 -13.64 -26.43
N PRO A 143 -0.97 -12.98 -26.94
CA PRO A 143 -2.14 -12.48 -26.22
C PRO A 143 -3.24 -13.54 -26.01
N ILE A 144 -4.08 -13.33 -25.00
CA ILE A 144 -5.26 -14.18 -24.75
C ILE A 144 -6.39 -13.66 -25.64
N ASN A 145 -6.89 -14.49 -26.56
CA ASN A 145 -7.87 -14.07 -27.56
C ASN A 145 -9.30 -14.49 -27.18
N VAL A 146 -10.28 -13.59 -27.40
CA VAL A 146 -11.71 -13.92 -27.21
C VAL A 146 -12.13 -15.14 -28.03
N GLY A 147 -12.86 -16.06 -27.38
CA GLY A 147 -13.47 -17.21 -28.04
C GLY A 147 -12.52 -18.36 -28.37
N ILE A 148 -11.22 -18.17 -28.20
CA ILE A 148 -10.18 -19.20 -28.31
C ILE A 148 -9.89 -19.73 -26.91
N ALA A 149 -9.70 -21.05 -26.81
CA ALA A 149 -9.31 -21.67 -25.54
C ALA A 149 -7.81 -21.43 -25.30
N GLU A 150 -7.47 -20.82 -24.17
CA GLU A 150 -6.09 -20.55 -23.75
C GLU A 150 -5.66 -21.59 -22.71
N GLU A 151 -4.40 -22.00 -22.78
CA GLU A 151 -3.81 -22.95 -21.85
C GLU A 151 -2.96 -22.22 -20.80
N PHE A 152 -3.31 -22.42 -19.54
CA PHE A 152 -2.58 -21.90 -18.38
C PHE A 152 -1.78 -23.03 -17.74
N SER A 153 -0.46 -22.85 -17.66
CA SER A 153 0.40 -23.66 -16.81
C SER A 153 0.53 -23.00 -15.43
N VAL A 154 0.26 -23.76 -14.38
CA VAL A 154 0.33 -23.34 -12.97
C VAL A 154 1.44 -24.12 -12.29
N LEU A 155 2.54 -23.46 -11.98
CA LEU A 155 3.71 -24.06 -11.31
C LEU A 155 3.70 -23.70 -9.82
N PHE A 156 3.80 -24.72 -8.97
CA PHE A 156 3.78 -24.59 -7.50
C PHE A 156 5.19 -24.75 -6.93
N MET A 157 5.60 -23.81 -6.07
CA MET A 157 6.93 -23.79 -5.47
C MET A 157 6.87 -23.50 -3.97
N ASP A 158 7.87 -24.00 -3.23
CA ASP A 158 8.06 -23.66 -1.82
C ASP A 158 8.62 -22.24 -1.62
N ASN A 159 8.81 -21.81 -0.38
CA ASN A 159 9.36 -20.49 -0.06
C ASN A 159 10.83 -20.29 -0.51
N SER A 160 11.55 -21.37 -0.85
CA SER A 160 12.88 -21.33 -1.46
C SER A 160 12.82 -21.44 -3.00
N GLN A 161 11.61 -21.40 -3.58
CA GLN A 161 11.30 -21.55 -4.99
C GLN A 161 11.66 -22.92 -5.59
N ASN A 162 11.77 -23.96 -4.77
CA ASN A 162 11.86 -25.33 -5.28
C ASN A 162 10.47 -25.83 -5.70
N ILE A 163 10.41 -26.60 -6.78
CA ILE A 163 9.16 -27.16 -7.29
C ILE A 163 8.58 -28.15 -6.28
N LEU A 164 7.29 -28.00 -5.98
CA LEU A 164 6.54 -28.89 -5.10
C LEU A 164 5.93 -30.03 -5.89
N ASN A 165 5.93 -31.25 -5.35
CA ASN A 165 5.27 -32.39 -5.99
C ASN A 165 3.93 -32.71 -5.33
N GLN A 166 3.05 -33.38 -6.08
CA GLN A 166 1.75 -33.89 -5.62
C GLN A 166 0.87 -32.80 -4.99
N VAL A 167 0.74 -31.67 -5.68
CA VAL A 167 -0.12 -30.56 -5.24
C VAL A 167 -1.57 -30.83 -5.67
N SER A 168 -2.52 -30.58 -4.77
CA SER A 168 -3.94 -30.50 -5.07
C SER A 168 -4.40 -29.06 -4.94
N TYR A 169 -5.19 -28.58 -5.90
CA TYR A 169 -5.56 -27.18 -5.96
C TYR A 169 -6.92 -26.97 -6.65
N SER A 170 -7.50 -25.79 -6.45
CA SER A 170 -8.60 -25.28 -7.27
C SER A 170 -8.15 -24.08 -8.10
N PHE A 171 -8.81 -23.92 -9.24
CA PHE A 171 -8.54 -22.89 -10.24
C PHE A 171 -9.87 -22.26 -10.65
N GLN A 172 -10.06 -21.00 -10.29
CA GLN A 172 -11.27 -20.25 -10.58
C GLN A 172 -10.93 -19.04 -11.45
N VAL A 173 -11.78 -18.75 -12.44
CA VAL A 173 -11.65 -17.56 -13.28
C VAL A 173 -12.93 -16.74 -13.19
N THR A 174 -12.77 -15.47 -12.86
CA THR A 174 -13.86 -14.53 -12.61
C THR A 174 -13.66 -13.28 -13.47
N SER A 175 -14.72 -12.88 -14.18
CA SER A 175 -14.79 -11.64 -14.95
C SER A 175 -14.88 -10.42 -14.01
N SER A 176 -14.58 -9.22 -14.53
CA SER A 176 -14.65 -7.96 -13.78
C SER A 176 -16.02 -7.60 -13.18
N ASN A 177 -17.09 -8.25 -13.65
CA ASN A 177 -18.45 -8.13 -13.13
C ASN A 177 -18.82 -9.27 -12.15
N ASP A 178 -17.83 -9.91 -11.54
CA ASP A 178 -17.96 -11.03 -10.60
C ASP A 178 -18.63 -12.29 -11.19
N THR A 179 -18.70 -12.41 -12.52
CA THR A 179 -19.20 -13.62 -13.17
C THR A 179 -18.09 -14.68 -13.23
N ILE A 180 -18.31 -15.83 -12.60
CA ILE A 180 -17.42 -16.98 -12.67
C ILE A 180 -17.56 -17.64 -14.05
N ILE A 181 -16.47 -17.71 -14.81
CA ILE A 181 -16.44 -18.34 -16.14
C ILE A 181 -15.80 -19.74 -16.12
N ALA A 182 -15.00 -20.05 -15.09
CA ALA A 182 -14.48 -21.38 -14.81
C ALA A 182 -14.33 -21.58 -13.29
N ASP A 183 -14.70 -22.75 -12.78
CA ASP A 183 -14.54 -23.14 -11.37
C ASP A 183 -14.10 -24.62 -11.34
N LEU A 184 -12.79 -24.84 -11.39
CA LEU A 184 -12.17 -26.16 -11.48
C LEU A 184 -11.65 -26.57 -10.11
N LYS A 185 -12.27 -27.57 -9.49
CA LYS A 185 -11.95 -28.04 -8.14
C LYS A 185 -11.16 -29.34 -8.17
N ASN A 186 -10.43 -29.64 -7.09
CA ASN A 186 -9.70 -30.90 -6.91
C ASN A 186 -8.70 -31.21 -8.05
N GLN A 187 -8.12 -30.19 -8.66
CA GLN A 187 -7.09 -30.32 -9.70
C GLN A 187 -5.80 -30.89 -9.09
N LYS A 188 -4.99 -31.55 -9.91
CA LYS A 188 -3.77 -32.23 -9.47
C LYS A 188 -2.57 -31.78 -10.30
N ALA A 189 -1.48 -31.47 -9.62
CA ALA A 189 -0.18 -31.19 -10.19
C ALA A 189 0.84 -32.19 -9.60
N PRO A 190 0.95 -33.41 -10.16
CA PRO A 190 1.76 -34.48 -9.60
C PRO A 190 3.26 -34.16 -9.60
N ASP A 191 3.73 -33.45 -10.60
CA ASP A 191 5.11 -32.97 -10.81
C ASP A 191 5.29 -31.48 -10.46
N GLY A 192 4.28 -30.88 -9.82
CA GLY A 192 4.27 -29.47 -9.47
C GLY A 192 3.77 -28.53 -10.54
N THR A 193 3.42 -29.04 -11.71
CA THR A 193 2.78 -28.25 -12.76
C THR A 193 1.38 -28.76 -13.02
N GLY A 194 0.40 -27.86 -12.99
CA GLY A 194 -0.97 -28.14 -13.39
C GLY A 194 -1.33 -27.37 -14.66
N ILE A 195 -2.06 -28.00 -15.57
CA ILE A 195 -2.46 -27.40 -16.86
C ILE A 195 -3.97 -27.19 -16.84
N GLN A 196 -4.42 -25.98 -17.16
CA GLN A 196 -5.83 -25.61 -17.17
C GLN A 196 -6.18 -24.88 -18.45
N THR A 197 -7.24 -25.33 -19.13
CA THR A 197 -7.70 -24.73 -20.38
C THR A 197 -8.96 -23.91 -20.14
N VAL A 198 -8.96 -22.64 -20.54
CA VAL A 198 -10.09 -21.72 -20.34
C VAL A 198 -10.41 -20.97 -21.63
N LYS A 199 -11.69 -20.92 -21.98
CA LYS A 199 -12.20 -20.12 -23.11
C LYS A 199 -12.88 -18.87 -22.58
N PHE A 200 -12.41 -17.70 -23.02
CA PHE A 200 -12.92 -16.41 -22.57
C PHE A 200 -14.05 -15.91 -23.49
N PRO A 201 -15.22 -15.52 -22.94
CA PRO A 201 -16.37 -15.14 -23.75
C PRO A 201 -16.32 -13.70 -24.28
N LYS A 202 -15.56 -12.82 -23.61
CA LYS A 202 -15.49 -11.37 -23.90
C LYS A 202 -14.10 -10.82 -23.60
N ALA A 203 -13.71 -9.77 -24.31
CA ALA A 203 -12.50 -9.01 -24.02
C ALA A 203 -12.63 -8.27 -22.69
N GLY A 204 -11.49 -7.98 -22.07
CA GLY A 204 -11.42 -7.23 -20.82
C GLY A 204 -10.65 -7.95 -19.70
N PRO A 205 -10.64 -7.37 -18.50
CA PRO A 205 -9.90 -7.91 -17.37
C PRO A 205 -10.62 -9.08 -16.70
N TYR A 206 -9.85 -10.11 -16.34
CA TYR A 206 -10.27 -11.27 -15.56
C TYR A 206 -9.32 -11.49 -14.39
N THR A 207 -9.82 -12.14 -13.35
CA THR A 207 -9.05 -12.61 -12.21
C THR A 207 -9.01 -14.12 -12.20
N ILE A 208 -7.81 -14.69 -12.13
CA ILE A 208 -7.58 -16.12 -11.92
C ILE A 208 -7.19 -16.30 -10.46
N GLU A 209 -8.01 -17.02 -9.70
CA GLU A 209 -7.71 -17.42 -8.32
C GLU A 209 -7.25 -18.87 -8.29
N VAL A 210 -6.09 -19.10 -7.69
CA VAL A 210 -5.54 -20.44 -7.46
C VAL A 210 -5.49 -20.65 -5.95
N ASN A 211 -6.12 -21.72 -5.46
CA ASN A 211 -6.11 -22.10 -4.04
C ASN A 211 -5.46 -23.47 -3.89
N VAL A 212 -4.43 -23.55 -3.05
CA VAL A 212 -3.76 -24.81 -2.72
C VAL A 212 -4.54 -25.51 -1.62
N GLU A 213 -4.92 -26.77 -1.88
CA GLU A 213 -5.75 -27.58 -0.99
C GLU A 213 -4.91 -28.61 -0.21
N ALA A 214 -3.90 -29.19 -0.88
CA ALA A 214 -3.00 -30.18 -0.31
C ALA A 214 -1.64 -30.20 -1.00
N VAL A 215 -0.58 -30.56 -0.27
CA VAL A 215 0.78 -30.76 -0.81
C VAL A 215 1.31 -32.11 -0.31
N ALA A 216 1.93 -32.91 -1.18
CA ALA A 216 2.44 -34.25 -0.84
C ALA A 216 1.39 -35.14 -0.14
N GLY A 217 0.13 -35.04 -0.58
CA GLY A 217 -0.99 -35.80 -0.01
C GLY A 217 -1.47 -35.33 1.37
N ARG A 218 -0.94 -34.22 1.92
CA ARG A 218 -1.36 -33.66 3.20
C ARG A 218 -2.27 -32.44 2.99
N PRO A 219 -3.52 -32.47 3.48
CA PRO A 219 -4.42 -31.31 3.39
C PRO A 219 -3.91 -30.16 4.25
N LEU A 220 -4.08 -28.93 3.76
CA LEU A 220 -3.61 -27.71 4.44
C LEU A 220 -4.57 -27.22 5.54
N GLY A 221 -5.73 -27.86 5.69
CA GLY A 221 -6.66 -27.57 6.78
C GLY A 221 -7.30 -26.18 6.67
N ILE A 222 -7.18 -25.36 7.73
CA ILE A 222 -7.82 -24.04 7.83
C ILE A 222 -7.01 -22.89 7.22
N PHE A 223 -5.80 -23.16 6.71
CA PHE A 223 -4.94 -22.13 6.16
C PHE A 223 -5.37 -21.74 4.75
N ILE A 224 -5.46 -20.43 4.49
CA ILE A 224 -5.80 -19.88 3.17
C ILE A 224 -4.51 -19.75 2.38
N GLU A 225 -4.24 -20.73 1.52
CA GLU A 225 -3.10 -20.76 0.62
C GLU A 225 -3.55 -20.43 -0.80
N SER A 226 -4.15 -19.25 -0.98
CA SER A 226 -4.61 -18.76 -2.26
C SER A 226 -3.84 -17.56 -2.77
N VAL A 227 -3.93 -17.37 -4.09
CA VAL A 227 -3.33 -16.26 -4.82
C VAL A 227 -4.25 -15.84 -5.97
N ARG A 228 -4.21 -14.55 -6.32
CA ARG A 228 -5.00 -13.99 -7.42
C ARG A 228 -4.07 -13.39 -8.47
N PHE A 229 -4.32 -13.71 -9.73
CA PHE A 229 -3.63 -13.16 -10.89
C PHE A 229 -4.62 -12.34 -11.72
N GLY A 230 -4.28 -11.09 -12.02
CA GLY A 230 -4.98 -10.34 -13.06
C GLY A 230 -4.50 -10.78 -14.44
N VAL A 231 -5.42 -10.98 -15.38
CA VAL A 231 -5.12 -11.18 -16.81
C VAL A 231 -6.04 -10.32 -17.66
N VAL A 232 -5.64 -9.99 -18.88
CA VAL A 232 -6.44 -9.20 -19.83
C VAL A 232 -6.62 -10.01 -21.10
N VAL A 233 -7.86 -10.11 -21.55
CA VAL A 233 -8.27 -10.76 -22.81
C VAL A 233 -8.47 -9.67 -23.87
N GLU A 234 -7.91 -9.89 -25.05
CA GLU A 234 -8.02 -9.03 -26.23
C GLU A 234 -9.10 -9.52 -27.20
#